data_AF-A0A7X9AJ02-F1
#
_entry.id   AF-A0A7X9AJ02-F1
#
_cell.length_a   1.000
_cell.length_b   1.000
_cell.length_c   1.000
_cell.angle_alpha   90.00
_cell.angle_beta   90.00
_cell.angle_gamma   90.00
#
_symmetry.space_group_name_H-M   'P 1'
#
loop_
_entity.id
_entity.type
_entity.pdbx_description
1 polymer ?
#
loop_
_entity_poly.entity_id
_entity_poly.type
_entity_poly.pdbx_seq_one_letter_code
_entity_poly.pdbx_strand_id
1 'polypeptide(L)'
;MASIRIITEKCYGCGICVKACPFNAIRIIDKKAVIQENCTLCGACVSSCKFDAIEFIKDEAVAAADISAYKGVWVFAEQKEGVVANVVLELLGEGKKLADQLGEKLSAVLLGSGMEAAARKLISYGADNVYVVDHPSLEKFNDESYADIFTQLVNRYKPEIVLMGATTYGRSLGPRVASRLNTGLTADCTKLEIDPERWLLLQTRPAFGGNLMATIICPDHRPQMSTVRPKVMKAPEPDLSRVGEVIRPDIDIPGDVRIKVIETVSTLCEKVSLAEADIIVSGGRGLGDPKNFALVEELANILGGAVGASRAVVDAGWVDYSHQVG
;
A
#
# COMPACT_ATOMS: atom_id res chain seq x y z
N MET A 1 3.20 18.01 14.59
CA MET A 1 3.15 19.02 13.52
C MET A 1 4.35 19.93 13.67
N ALA A 2 5.28 19.90 12.72
CA ALA A 2 6.39 20.85 12.70
C ALA A 2 5.87 22.29 12.73
N SER A 3 6.39 23.09 13.65
CA SER A 3 6.01 24.50 13.78
C SER A 3 7.25 25.33 14.07
N ILE A 4 7.30 26.52 13.46
CA ILE A 4 8.30 27.52 13.79
C ILE A 4 7.63 28.54 14.70
N ARG A 5 8.14 28.67 15.92
CA ARG A 5 7.63 29.63 16.91
C ARG A 5 8.69 30.71 17.15
N ILE A 6 8.25 31.95 17.21
CA ILE A 6 9.13 33.09 17.51
C ILE A 6 8.94 33.47 18.97
N ILE A 7 10.04 33.43 19.73
CA ILE A 7 10.07 33.92 21.11
C ILE A 7 10.16 35.44 21.05
N THR A 8 9.02 36.10 21.31
CA THR A 8 8.91 37.56 21.24
C THR A 8 9.79 38.31 22.24
N GLU A 9 10.27 37.63 23.28
CA GLU A 9 11.15 38.19 24.33
C GLU A 9 12.62 38.25 23.91
N LYS A 10 13.07 37.29 23.09
CA LYS A 10 14.45 37.22 22.58
C LYS A 10 14.60 37.89 21.21
N CYS A 11 13.49 38.27 20.57
CA CYS A 11 13.48 38.85 19.24
C CYS A 11 13.79 40.35 19.28
N TYR A 12 14.99 40.72 18.83
CA TYR A 12 15.44 42.12 18.72
C TYR A 12 15.07 42.81 17.39
N GLY A 13 14.32 42.15 16.50
CA GLY A 13 13.86 42.76 15.24
C GLY A 13 14.97 43.06 14.22
N CYS A 14 16.09 42.32 14.25
CA CYS A 14 17.27 42.58 13.42
C CYS A 14 17.08 42.34 11.91
N GLY A 15 16.00 41.68 11.50
CA GLY A 15 15.65 41.46 10.08
C GLY A 15 16.52 40.48 9.31
N ILE A 16 17.50 39.85 9.95
CA ILE A 16 18.37 38.83 9.35
C ILE A 16 17.54 37.62 8.89
N CYS A 17 16.51 37.25 9.66
CA CYS A 17 15.60 36.14 9.34
C CYS A 17 14.75 36.39 8.08
N VAL A 18 14.45 37.64 7.72
CA VAL A 18 13.70 37.99 6.50
C VAL A 18 14.53 37.66 5.26
N LYS A 19 15.82 38.04 5.27
CA LYS A 19 16.74 37.76 4.15
C LYS A 19 17.06 36.28 3.99
N ALA A 20 17.05 35.53 5.10
CA ALA A 20 17.31 34.10 5.10
C ALA A 20 16.12 33.26 4.62
N CYS A 21 14.92 33.84 4.51
CA CYS A 21 13.73 33.11 4.10
C CYS A 21 13.61 33.09 2.56
N PRO A 22 13.81 31.94 1.89
CA PRO A 22 13.67 31.84 0.43
C PRO A 22 12.23 32.08 -0.06
N PHE A 23 11.25 32.01 0.84
CA PHE A 23 9.82 32.18 0.54
C PHE A 23 9.24 33.52 1.04
N ASN A 24 10.08 34.42 1.58
CA ASN A 24 9.65 35.71 2.15
C ASN A 24 8.51 35.59 3.18
N ALA A 25 8.42 34.46 3.88
CA ALA A 25 7.33 34.16 4.80
C ALA A 25 7.47 34.84 6.19
N ILE A 26 8.48 35.70 6.38
CA ILE A 26 8.74 36.39 7.65
C ILE A 26 8.65 37.90 7.43
N ARG A 27 7.82 38.58 8.22
CA ARG A 27 7.73 40.05 8.25
C ARG A 27 8.07 40.56 9.64
N ILE A 28 8.59 41.79 9.72
CA ILE A 28 8.82 42.47 10.99
C ILE A 28 7.65 43.43 11.23
N ILE A 29 6.92 43.22 12.32
CA ILE A 29 5.85 44.10 12.80
C ILE A 29 6.23 44.48 14.23
N ASP A 30 6.24 45.79 14.55
CA ASP A 30 6.59 46.31 15.88
C ASP A 30 7.93 45.81 16.44
N LYS A 31 8.99 45.83 15.61
CA LYS A 31 10.33 45.31 15.93
C LYS A 31 10.37 43.82 16.32
N LYS A 32 9.32 43.06 16.02
CA LYS A 32 9.27 41.60 16.23
C LYS A 32 9.02 40.88 14.91
N ALA A 33 9.66 39.72 14.74
CA ALA A 33 9.42 38.89 13.57
C ALA A 33 8.10 38.12 13.71
N VAL A 34 7.31 38.06 12.64
CA VAL A 34 6.03 37.36 12.54
C VAL A 34 6.07 36.48 11.29
N ILE A 35 5.66 35.22 11.43
CA ILE A 35 5.62 34.23 10.35
C ILE A 35 4.23 34.26 9.71
N GLN A 36 4.19 34.30 8.38
CA GLN A 36 2.97 34.24 7.58
C GLN A 36 2.64 32.79 7.18
N GLU A 37 1.41 32.57 6.70
CA GLU A 37 0.89 31.25 6.27
C GLU A 37 1.71 30.59 5.14
N ASN A 38 2.52 31.36 4.41
CA ASN A 38 3.38 30.88 3.33
C ASN A 38 4.66 30.15 3.82
N CYS A 39 4.74 29.80 5.10
CA CYS A 39 5.92 29.17 5.68
C CYS A 39 6.00 27.69 5.34
N THR A 40 7.07 27.29 4.65
CA THR A 40 7.33 25.89 4.27
C THR A 40 8.10 25.08 5.31
N LEU A 41 8.28 25.62 6.53
CA LEU A 41 8.94 24.93 7.64
C LEU A 41 10.37 24.41 7.30
N CYS A 42 11.09 25.11 6.42
CA CYS A 42 12.42 24.70 5.96
C CYS A 42 13.56 24.87 6.99
N GLY A 43 13.32 25.54 8.12
CA GLY A 43 14.30 25.71 9.21
C GLY A 43 15.44 26.71 8.94
N ALA A 44 15.53 27.31 7.75
CA ALA A 44 16.59 28.27 7.39
C ALA A 44 16.63 29.53 8.29
N CYS A 45 15.50 29.88 8.90
CA CYS A 45 15.40 31.00 9.82
C CYS A 45 16.08 30.73 11.18
N VAL A 46 16.15 29.48 11.63
CA VAL A 46 16.77 29.12 12.92
C VAL A 46 18.28 29.26 12.85
N SER A 47 18.91 28.73 11.80
CA SER A 47 20.37 28.86 11.61
C SER A 47 20.84 30.30 11.44
N SER A 48 19.95 31.21 11.02
CA SER A 48 20.27 32.61 10.78
C SER A 48 20.00 33.52 11.99
N CYS A 49 19.33 33.03 13.03
CA CYS A 49 19.02 33.82 14.21
C CYS A 49 20.18 33.78 15.22
N LYS A 50 20.93 34.89 15.34
CA LYS A 50 22.02 35.00 16.32
C LYS A 50 21.58 35.08 17.79
N PHE A 51 20.28 35.20 18.03
CA PHE A 51 19.69 35.41 19.37
C PHE A 51 18.81 34.24 19.82
N ASP A 52 18.82 33.12 19.07
CA ASP A 52 17.96 31.95 19.32
C ASP A 52 16.49 32.32 19.60
N ALA A 53 16.00 33.34 18.91
CA ALA A 53 14.64 33.85 19.05
C ALA A 53 13.63 33.07 18.20
N ILE A 54 14.10 32.14 17.38
CA ILE A 54 13.27 31.32 16.49
C ILE A 54 13.49 29.86 16.88
N GLU A 55 12.49 29.28 17.53
CA GLU A 55 12.48 27.86 17.83
C GLU A 55 11.83 27.13 16.67
N PHE A 56 12.59 26.21 16.07
CA PHE A 56 12.02 25.24 15.16
C PHE A 56 11.74 23.99 15.96
N ILE A 57 10.46 23.83 16.31
CA ILE A 57 9.94 22.56 16.76
C ILE A 57 9.84 21.73 15.49
N LYS A 58 10.94 21.02 15.17
CA LYS A 58 10.85 19.85 14.29
C LYS A 58 9.78 18.95 14.89
N ASP A 59 9.07 18.21 14.05
CA ASP A 59 8.38 17.04 14.56
C ASP A 59 9.42 16.24 15.34
N GLU A 60 9.37 16.32 16.68
CA GLU A 60 9.90 15.24 17.48
C GLU A 60 9.23 14.03 16.89
N ALA A 61 10.03 13.12 16.34
CA ALA A 61 9.60 11.81 15.90
C ALA A 61 8.56 11.37 16.92
N VAL A 62 7.30 11.30 16.48
CA VAL A 62 6.13 11.12 17.34
C VAL A 62 6.55 10.12 18.38
N ALA A 63 6.67 10.62 19.62
CA ALA A 63 7.34 9.96 20.73
C ALA A 63 7.15 8.47 20.61
N ALA A 64 8.24 7.73 20.34
CA ALA A 64 8.31 6.30 20.06
C ALA A 64 7.00 5.62 20.47
N ALA A 65 6.03 5.57 19.55
CA ALA A 65 4.70 5.11 19.89
C ALA A 65 4.87 3.72 20.48
N ASP A 66 4.52 3.53 21.77
CA ASP A 66 4.82 2.34 22.57
C ASP A 66 4.89 1.10 21.67
N ILE A 67 6.11 0.74 21.24
CA ILE A 67 6.29 -0.24 20.16
C ILE A 67 5.75 -1.60 20.65
N SER A 68 5.76 -1.80 21.97
CA SER A 68 5.19 -2.95 22.69
C SER A 68 3.67 -3.07 22.63
N ALA A 69 2.94 -2.02 22.26
CA ALA A 69 1.49 -2.05 22.10
C ALA A 69 1.07 -2.55 20.72
N TYR A 70 2.00 -2.59 19.75
CA TYR A 70 1.70 -3.06 18.41
C TYR A 70 1.84 -4.57 18.34
N LYS A 71 0.74 -5.25 18.01
CA LYS A 71 0.69 -6.71 17.92
C LYS A 71 -0.20 -7.15 16.77
N GLY A 72 0.24 -8.18 16.08
CA GLY A 72 -0.48 -8.87 15.03
C GLY A 72 0.07 -8.61 13.64
N VAL A 73 -0.08 -9.63 12.80
CA VAL A 73 0.19 -9.55 11.36
C VAL A 73 -1.13 -9.33 10.64
N TRP A 74 -1.22 -8.27 9.87
CA TRP A 74 -2.40 -7.91 9.08
C TRP A 74 -2.16 -8.17 7.60
N VAL A 75 -3.13 -8.79 6.94
CA VAL A 75 -3.16 -8.95 5.48
C VAL A 75 -4.36 -8.20 4.94
N PHE A 76 -4.13 -7.29 3.98
CA PHE A 76 -5.20 -6.66 3.24
C PHE A 76 -5.79 -7.65 2.23
N ALA A 77 -7.04 -8.05 2.47
CA ALA A 77 -7.78 -8.93 1.58
C ALA A 77 -8.42 -8.09 0.48
N GLU A 78 -7.72 -7.97 -0.65
CA GLU A 78 -8.30 -7.36 -1.83
C GLU A 78 -9.45 -8.22 -2.39
N GLN A 79 -10.52 -7.53 -2.77
CA GLN A 79 -11.70 -8.13 -3.36
C GLN A 79 -12.05 -7.44 -4.66
N LYS A 80 -12.46 -8.23 -5.66
CA LYS A 80 -12.98 -7.76 -6.93
C LYS A 80 -14.36 -8.37 -7.10
N GLU A 81 -15.39 -7.52 -7.10
CA GLU A 81 -16.80 -7.94 -7.29
C GLU A 81 -17.25 -9.06 -6.34
N GLY A 82 -16.83 -9.00 -5.07
CA GLY A 82 -17.17 -10.01 -4.07
C GLY A 82 -16.25 -11.24 -4.03
N VAL A 83 -15.32 -11.36 -4.98
CA VAL A 83 -14.35 -12.45 -5.04
C VAL A 83 -12.99 -12.00 -4.51
N VAL A 84 -12.45 -12.74 -3.54
CA VAL A 84 -11.10 -12.55 -3.02
C VAL A 84 -10.08 -12.94 -4.08
N ALA A 85 -9.14 -12.05 -4.38
CA ALA A 85 -8.09 -12.33 -5.35
C ALA A 85 -7.07 -13.36 -4.84
N ASN A 86 -6.45 -14.10 -5.76
CA ASN A 86 -5.51 -15.17 -5.42
C ASN A 86 -4.28 -14.67 -4.63
N VAL A 87 -3.83 -13.43 -4.86
CA VAL A 87 -2.69 -12.84 -4.13
C VAL A 87 -2.95 -12.81 -2.61
N VAL A 88 -4.20 -12.67 -2.18
CA VAL A 88 -4.54 -12.66 -0.76
C VAL A 88 -4.28 -14.03 -0.14
N LEU A 89 -4.56 -15.10 -0.87
CA LEU A 89 -4.35 -16.47 -0.40
C LEU A 89 -2.85 -16.76 -0.23
N GLU A 90 -2.03 -16.27 -1.16
CA GLU A 90 -0.58 -16.33 -1.10
C GLU A 90 -0.03 -15.54 0.11
N LEU A 91 -0.56 -14.34 0.33
CA LEU A 91 -0.22 -13.48 1.47
C LEU A 91 -0.62 -14.08 2.81
N LEU A 92 -1.75 -14.78 2.90
CA LEU A 92 -2.14 -15.49 4.11
C LEU A 92 -1.18 -16.62 4.44
N GLY A 93 -0.69 -17.34 3.41
CA GLY A 93 0.31 -18.39 3.59
C GLY A 93 1.61 -17.88 4.19
N GLU A 94 2.15 -16.80 3.63
CA GLU A 94 3.38 -16.20 4.13
C GLU A 94 3.16 -15.46 5.45
N GLY A 95 2.05 -14.73 5.57
CA GLY A 95 1.64 -14.05 6.80
C GLY A 95 1.49 -15.02 7.97
N LYS A 96 1.01 -16.24 7.73
CA LYS A 96 0.94 -17.29 8.77
C LYS A 96 2.32 -17.73 9.24
N LYS A 97 3.28 -17.94 8.33
CA LYS A 97 4.66 -18.29 8.73
C LYS A 97 5.30 -17.18 9.56
N LEU A 98 5.06 -15.92 9.17
CA LEU A 98 5.55 -14.75 9.90
C LEU A 98 4.88 -14.65 11.28
N ALA A 99 3.57 -14.88 11.34
CA ALA A 99 2.79 -14.87 12.58
C ALA A 99 3.23 -16.00 13.54
N ASP A 100 3.44 -17.21 13.03
CA ASP A 100 3.94 -18.36 13.79
C ASP A 100 5.36 -18.10 14.33
N GLN A 101 6.21 -17.40 13.57
CA GLN A 101 7.54 -16.98 14.02
C GLN A 101 7.49 -15.91 15.11
N LEU A 102 6.57 -14.94 15.02
CA LEU A 102 6.36 -13.92 16.06
C LEU A 102 5.57 -14.45 17.28
N GLY A 103 4.87 -15.57 17.15
CA GLY A 103 3.92 -16.05 18.16
C GLY A 103 2.65 -15.18 18.25
N GLU A 104 2.26 -14.54 17.15
CA GLU A 104 1.13 -13.62 17.09
C GLU A 104 -0.01 -14.13 16.21
N LYS A 105 -1.17 -13.46 16.27
CA LYS A 105 -2.35 -13.83 15.47
C LYS A 105 -2.29 -13.22 14.07
N LEU A 106 -2.69 -14.00 13.06
CA LEU A 106 -2.88 -13.50 11.70
C LEU A 106 -4.29 -12.92 11.56
N SER A 107 -4.38 -11.63 11.21
CA SER A 107 -5.64 -10.96 10.91
C SER A 107 -5.75 -10.62 9.42
N ALA A 108 -6.91 -10.84 8.82
CA ALA A 108 -7.24 -10.35 7.49
C ALA A 108 -8.18 -9.16 7.58
N VAL A 109 -7.94 -8.12 6.78
CA VAL A 109 -8.85 -6.96 6.67
C VAL A 109 -9.56 -7.02 5.33
N LEU A 110 -10.89 -7.18 5.38
CA LEU A 110 -11.77 -7.28 4.23
C LEU A 110 -12.74 -6.10 4.21
N LEU A 111 -12.70 -5.33 3.12
CA LEU A 111 -13.55 -4.15 2.91
C LEU A 111 -14.43 -4.40 1.67
N GLY A 112 -15.74 -4.39 1.84
CA GLY A 112 -16.67 -4.64 0.73
C GLY A 112 -18.14 -4.59 1.15
N SER A 113 -19.00 -5.26 0.40
CA SER A 113 -20.43 -5.38 0.71
C SER A 113 -20.86 -6.84 0.56
N GLY A 114 -21.47 -7.41 1.61
CA GLY A 114 -22.00 -8.78 1.56
C GLY A 114 -20.92 -9.87 1.60
N MET A 115 -19.85 -9.66 2.37
CA MET A 115 -18.62 -10.44 2.26
C MET A 115 -18.49 -11.63 3.22
N GLU A 116 -19.61 -12.16 3.75
CA GLU A 116 -19.58 -13.26 4.72
C GLU A 116 -18.96 -14.55 4.15
N ALA A 117 -19.25 -14.87 2.88
CA ALA A 117 -18.69 -16.04 2.22
C ALA A 117 -17.17 -15.89 1.99
N ALA A 118 -16.72 -14.69 1.63
CA ALA A 118 -15.31 -14.35 1.47
C ALA A 118 -14.57 -14.40 2.81
N ALA A 119 -15.17 -13.92 3.90
CA ALA A 119 -14.61 -14.01 5.23
C ALA A 119 -14.39 -15.46 5.67
N ARG A 120 -15.37 -16.36 5.43
CA ARG A 120 -15.21 -17.80 5.70
C ARG A 120 -14.07 -18.40 4.88
N LYS A 121 -13.96 -18.03 3.60
CA LYS A 121 -12.85 -18.48 2.74
C LYS A 121 -11.51 -18.07 3.35
N LEU A 122 -11.34 -16.81 3.77
CA LEU A 122 -10.09 -16.32 4.38
C LEU A 122 -9.70 -17.09 5.65
N ILE A 123 -10.69 -17.46 6.48
CA ILE A 123 -10.47 -18.29 7.68
C ILE A 123 -9.95 -19.68 7.28
N SER A 124 -10.55 -20.32 6.28
CA SER A 124 -10.10 -21.62 5.78
C SER A 124 -8.67 -21.58 5.23
N TYR A 125 -8.24 -20.45 4.68
CA TYR A 125 -6.86 -20.25 4.19
C TYR A 125 -5.88 -19.79 5.29
N GLY A 126 -6.32 -19.72 6.54
CA GLY A 126 -5.45 -19.63 7.70
C GLY A 126 -5.50 -18.33 8.50
N ALA A 127 -6.41 -17.40 8.20
CA ALA A 127 -6.63 -16.21 9.02
C ALA A 127 -7.30 -16.57 10.37
N ASP A 128 -6.73 -16.11 11.48
CA ASP A 128 -7.30 -16.32 12.82
C ASP A 128 -8.40 -15.30 13.12
N ASN A 129 -8.18 -14.05 12.72
CA ASN A 129 -9.16 -12.97 12.84
C ASN A 129 -9.48 -12.38 11.45
N VAL A 130 -10.73 -12.06 11.18
CA VAL A 130 -11.12 -11.35 9.96
C VAL A 130 -11.89 -10.09 10.34
N TYR A 131 -11.29 -8.93 10.09
CA TYR A 131 -11.94 -7.64 10.19
C TYR A 131 -12.77 -7.41 8.93
N VAL A 132 -14.09 -7.43 9.07
CA VAL A 132 -15.02 -7.21 7.97
C VAL A 132 -15.69 -5.86 8.16
N VAL A 133 -15.50 -4.97 7.20
CA VAL A 133 -16.23 -3.71 7.11
C VAL A 133 -17.17 -3.83 5.93
N ASP A 134 -18.44 -4.10 6.24
CA ASP A 134 -19.51 -4.24 5.25
C ASP A 134 -20.23 -2.89 5.08
N HIS A 135 -20.10 -2.27 3.91
CA HIS A 135 -20.88 -1.08 3.57
C HIS A 135 -21.18 -0.99 2.07
N PRO A 136 -22.41 -0.59 1.65
CA PRO A 136 -22.76 -0.47 0.23
C PRO A 136 -21.84 0.46 -0.57
N SER A 137 -21.34 1.54 0.06
CA SER A 137 -20.39 2.46 -0.58
C SER A 137 -19.03 1.85 -0.92
N LEU A 138 -18.71 0.68 -0.37
CA LEU A 138 -17.46 -0.06 -0.62
C LEU A 138 -17.61 -1.15 -1.69
N GLU A 139 -18.77 -1.22 -2.35
CA GLU A 139 -18.97 -2.12 -3.48
C GLU A 139 -18.00 -1.78 -4.64
N LYS A 140 -17.78 -0.48 -4.88
CA LYS A 140 -16.80 0.01 -5.84
C LYS A 140 -15.52 0.42 -5.12
N PHE A 141 -14.38 -0.07 -5.62
CA PHE A 141 -13.08 0.30 -5.06
C PHE A 141 -12.84 1.80 -5.19
N ASN A 142 -12.54 2.44 -4.05
CA ASN A 142 -12.19 3.86 -3.98
C ASN A 142 -11.03 4.06 -3.02
N ASP A 143 -9.90 4.53 -3.55
CA ASP A 143 -8.66 4.69 -2.79
C ASP A 143 -8.81 5.58 -1.55
N GLU A 144 -9.65 6.62 -1.63
CA GLU A 144 -9.82 7.58 -0.54
C GLU A 144 -10.56 6.96 0.63
N SER A 145 -11.74 6.38 0.36
CA SER A 145 -12.55 5.72 1.37
C SER A 145 -11.83 4.51 1.97
N TYR A 146 -11.17 3.70 1.14
CA TYR A 146 -10.40 2.54 1.60
C TYR A 146 -9.23 2.97 2.49
N ALA A 147 -8.49 4.01 2.10
CA ALA A 147 -7.37 4.49 2.90
C ALA A 147 -7.83 5.10 4.23
N ASP A 148 -8.95 5.82 4.27
CA ASP A 148 -9.49 6.40 5.51
C ASP A 148 -9.91 5.31 6.50
N ILE A 149 -10.67 4.33 6.02
CA ILE A 149 -11.13 3.18 6.83
C ILE A 149 -9.93 2.38 7.33
N PHE A 150 -8.97 2.10 6.46
CA PHE A 150 -7.78 1.34 6.83
C PHE A 150 -6.93 2.09 7.86
N THR A 151 -6.74 3.40 7.71
CA THR A 151 -6.04 4.23 8.70
C THR A 151 -6.76 4.23 10.05
N GLN A 152 -8.09 4.33 10.07
CA GLN A 152 -8.87 4.24 11.32
C GLN A 152 -8.71 2.88 12.01
N LEU A 153 -8.75 1.78 11.24
CA LEU A 153 -8.51 0.43 11.75
C LEU A 153 -7.13 0.27 12.38
N VAL A 154 -6.09 0.70 11.66
CA VAL A 154 -4.71 0.63 12.13
C VAL A 154 -4.52 1.45 13.41
N ASN A 155 -5.11 2.64 13.51
CA ASN A 155 -5.02 3.47 14.71
C ASN A 155 -5.72 2.83 15.94
N ARG A 156 -6.81 2.08 15.72
CA ARG A 156 -7.58 1.43 16.79
C ARG A 156 -6.93 0.15 17.29
N TYR A 157 -6.47 -0.71 16.38
CA TYR A 157 -5.97 -2.04 16.72
C TYR A 157 -4.45 -2.16 16.74
N LYS A 158 -3.73 -1.18 16.18
CA LYS A 158 -2.26 -1.07 16.21
C LYS A 158 -1.56 -2.38 15.80
N PRO A 159 -1.69 -2.85 14.55
CA PRO A 159 -0.94 -4.02 14.07
C PRO A 159 0.56 -3.76 13.96
N GLU A 160 1.39 -4.78 14.15
CA GLU A 160 2.84 -4.64 13.97
C GLU A 160 3.24 -4.68 12.49
N ILE A 161 2.69 -5.63 11.73
CA ILE A 161 3.00 -5.85 10.32
C ILE A 161 1.74 -5.71 9.49
N VAL A 162 1.82 -5.01 8.36
CA VAL A 162 0.75 -4.92 7.36
C VAL A 162 1.29 -5.35 6.00
N LEU A 163 0.69 -6.41 5.44
CA LEU A 163 0.99 -6.94 4.12
C LEU A 163 -0.14 -6.61 3.13
N MET A 164 0.25 -6.17 1.94
CA MET A 164 -0.66 -5.86 0.85
C MET A 164 -0.20 -6.56 -0.44
N GLY A 165 -1.11 -6.88 -1.35
CA GLY A 165 -0.73 -7.38 -2.67
C GLY A 165 -0.17 -6.25 -3.54
N ALA A 166 0.88 -6.50 -4.31
CA ALA A 166 1.41 -5.52 -5.27
C ALA A 166 0.57 -5.46 -6.57
N THR A 167 -0.75 -5.44 -6.43
CA THR A 167 -1.72 -5.24 -7.52
C THR A 167 -1.95 -3.75 -7.76
N THR A 168 -2.76 -3.40 -8.76
CA THR A 168 -3.17 -2.00 -8.99
C THR A 168 -3.83 -1.39 -7.76
N TYR A 169 -4.65 -2.16 -7.04
CA TYR A 169 -5.31 -1.72 -5.81
C TYR A 169 -4.31 -1.56 -4.66
N GLY A 170 -3.49 -2.57 -4.36
CA GLY A 170 -2.57 -2.49 -3.24
C GLY A 170 -1.41 -1.51 -3.46
N ARG A 171 -0.94 -1.32 -4.70
CA ARG A 171 0.08 -0.30 -5.05
C ARG A 171 -0.48 1.12 -4.97
N SER A 172 -1.79 1.31 -5.09
CA SER A 172 -2.44 2.61 -4.93
C SER A 172 -2.78 2.91 -3.46
N LEU A 173 -3.29 1.90 -2.73
CA LEU A 173 -3.67 2.02 -1.32
C LEU A 173 -2.48 2.12 -0.38
N GLY A 174 -1.46 1.27 -0.57
CA GLY A 174 -0.28 1.17 0.28
C GLY A 174 0.41 2.52 0.55
N PRO A 175 0.85 3.29 -0.47
CA PRO A 175 1.55 4.55 -0.25
C PRO A 175 0.66 5.62 0.41
N ARG A 176 -0.65 5.62 0.14
CA ARG A 176 -1.60 6.55 0.78
C ARG A 176 -1.71 6.29 2.27
N VAL A 177 -1.86 5.02 2.65
CA VAL A 177 -1.95 4.59 4.05
C VAL A 177 -0.62 4.86 4.77
N ALA A 178 0.51 4.51 4.14
CA ALA A 178 1.84 4.73 4.72
C ALA A 178 2.12 6.21 4.98
N SER A 179 1.76 7.08 4.03
CA SER A 179 1.93 8.53 4.18
C SER A 179 1.03 9.13 5.27
N ARG A 180 -0.17 8.60 5.49
CA ARG A 180 -1.07 9.09 6.56
C ARG A 180 -0.62 8.64 7.94
N LEU A 181 -0.07 7.44 8.05
CA LEU A 181 0.46 6.88 9.28
C LEU A 181 1.90 7.30 9.58
N ASN A 182 2.55 8.03 8.67
CA ASN A 182 3.98 8.36 8.71
C ASN A 182 4.87 7.12 8.93
N THR A 183 4.60 6.03 8.22
CA THR A 183 5.38 4.79 8.35
C THR A 183 6.09 4.40 7.05
N GLY A 184 7.05 3.48 7.15
CA GLY A 184 7.78 2.93 6.03
C GLY A 184 6.96 1.91 5.23
N LEU A 185 7.05 1.98 3.90
CA LEU A 185 6.46 1.02 2.97
C LEU A 185 7.52 0.49 2.01
N THR A 186 7.67 -0.83 1.95
CA THR A 186 8.51 -1.46 0.92
C THR A 186 7.65 -1.97 -0.24
N ALA A 187 7.99 -1.52 -1.44
CA ALA A 187 7.27 -1.90 -2.66
C ALA A 187 7.80 -3.21 -3.26
N ASP A 188 6.91 -4.05 -3.79
CA ASP A 188 7.18 -5.28 -4.56
C ASP A 188 8.19 -6.24 -3.92
N CYS A 189 7.97 -6.59 -2.64
CA CYS A 189 8.80 -7.57 -1.95
C CYS A 189 8.66 -8.97 -2.56
N THR A 190 9.80 -9.65 -2.67
CA THR A 190 9.88 -11.04 -3.14
C THR A 190 10.15 -12.01 -2.00
N LYS A 191 10.74 -11.54 -0.90
CA LYS A 191 11.02 -12.37 0.28
C LYS A 191 10.81 -11.57 1.55
N LEU A 192 10.13 -12.17 2.51
CA LEU A 192 9.87 -11.61 3.83
C LEU A 192 10.42 -12.58 4.86
N GLU A 193 11.26 -12.09 5.76
CA GLU A 193 11.79 -12.89 6.87
C GLU A 193 11.77 -12.02 8.13
N ILE A 194 11.73 -12.65 9.30
CA ILE A 194 11.89 -11.93 10.57
C ILE A 194 13.31 -12.12 11.05
N ASP A 195 13.94 -11.01 11.44
CA ASP A 195 15.24 -11.04 12.09
C ASP A 195 15.07 -11.61 13.52
N PRO A 196 15.68 -12.76 13.87
CA PRO A 196 15.52 -13.39 15.18
C PRO A 196 16.15 -12.57 16.32
N GLU A 197 17.06 -11.63 16.04
CA GLU A 197 17.68 -10.80 17.07
C GLU A 197 16.89 -9.52 17.34
N ARG A 198 16.35 -8.90 16.29
CA ARG A 198 15.68 -7.59 16.38
C ARG A 198 14.16 -7.65 16.32
N TRP A 199 13.58 -8.80 15.98
CA TRP A 199 12.14 -8.98 15.75
C TRP A 199 11.58 -8.00 14.70
N LEU A 200 12.41 -7.62 13.73
CA LEU A 200 12.03 -6.72 12.63
C LEU A 200 11.80 -7.50 11.34
N LEU A 201 10.93 -6.99 10.48
CA LEU A 201 10.64 -7.58 9.19
C LEU A 201 11.74 -7.20 8.18
N LEU A 202 12.51 -8.19 7.75
CA LEU A 202 13.46 -8.13 6.65
C LEU A 202 12.70 -8.21 5.32
N GLN A 203 12.60 -7.07 4.64
CA GLN A 203 11.84 -6.94 3.40
C GLN A 203 12.79 -6.92 2.23
N THR A 204 12.94 -8.06 1.55
CA THR A 204 13.83 -8.17 0.38
C THR A 204 13.06 -7.88 -0.89
N ARG A 205 13.53 -6.88 -1.64
CA ARG A 205 12.96 -6.51 -2.94
C ARG A 205 14.03 -6.36 -4.04
N PRO A 206 13.69 -6.65 -5.29
CA PRO A 206 14.48 -6.26 -6.44
C PRO A 206 14.33 -4.76 -6.75
N ALA A 207 15.44 -4.05 -6.86
CA ALA A 207 15.56 -2.70 -7.36
C ALA A 207 16.30 -2.69 -8.72
N PHE A 208 16.26 -1.56 -9.43
CA PHE A 208 16.94 -1.39 -10.72
C PHE A 208 16.58 -2.48 -11.76
N GLY A 209 15.29 -2.70 -11.99
CA GLY A 209 14.81 -3.67 -12.98
C GLY A 209 15.15 -5.14 -12.65
N GLY A 210 15.52 -5.44 -11.40
CA GLY A 210 15.91 -6.80 -10.98
C GLY A 210 17.42 -6.99 -10.78
N ASN A 211 18.25 -5.99 -11.09
CA ASN A 211 19.70 -6.13 -11.01
C ASN A 211 20.27 -6.04 -9.59
N LEU A 212 19.54 -5.41 -8.67
CA LEU A 212 19.98 -5.23 -7.28
C LEU A 212 18.93 -5.81 -6.34
N MET A 213 19.33 -6.72 -5.46
CA MET A 213 18.49 -7.16 -4.36
C MET A 213 18.80 -6.30 -3.14
N ALA A 214 17.79 -5.63 -2.61
CA ALA A 214 17.92 -4.79 -1.42
C ALA A 214 17.01 -5.32 -0.32
N THR A 215 17.58 -5.57 0.86
CA THR A 215 16.83 -5.87 2.08
C THR A 215 16.67 -4.58 2.86
N ILE A 216 15.42 -4.16 3.04
CA ILE A 216 15.05 -2.90 3.69
C ILE A 216 14.36 -3.24 5.02
N ILE A 217 14.68 -2.46 6.05
CA ILE A 217 14.08 -2.58 7.38
C ILE A 217 13.48 -1.24 7.81
N CYS A 218 12.42 -1.29 8.62
CA CYS A 218 11.82 -0.10 9.22
C CYS A 218 11.93 -0.20 10.75
N PRO A 219 13.02 0.32 11.35
CA PRO A 219 13.25 0.16 12.80
C PRO A 219 12.31 1.01 13.63
N ASP A 220 12.14 2.29 13.27
CA ASP A 220 11.57 3.31 14.18
C ASP A 220 10.07 3.57 14.00
N HIS A 221 9.45 3.06 12.93
CA HIS A 221 8.04 3.36 12.63
C HIS A 221 7.19 2.08 12.60
N ARG A 222 5.90 2.24 12.93
CA ARG A 222 4.88 1.19 12.92
C ARG A 222 3.57 1.72 12.32
N PRO A 223 2.77 0.87 11.63
CA PRO A 223 3.04 -0.54 11.30
C PRO A 223 4.14 -0.71 10.24
N GLN A 224 4.85 -1.83 10.26
CA GLN A 224 5.78 -2.20 9.18
C GLN A 224 4.97 -2.62 7.95
N MET A 225 4.99 -1.81 6.89
CA MET A 225 4.17 -2.06 5.71
C MET A 225 5.00 -2.63 4.55
N SER A 226 4.46 -3.62 3.86
CA SER A 226 5.06 -4.22 2.68
C SER A 226 4.01 -4.60 1.64
N THR A 227 4.25 -4.25 0.38
CA THR A 227 3.50 -4.86 -0.74
C THR A 227 4.29 -6.05 -1.26
N VAL A 228 3.64 -7.20 -1.44
CA VAL A 228 4.27 -8.44 -1.92
C VAL A 228 3.89 -8.68 -3.36
N ARG A 229 4.86 -9.07 -4.18
CA ARG A 229 4.64 -9.41 -5.58
C ARG A 229 3.72 -10.64 -5.70
N PRO A 230 2.64 -10.57 -6.51
CA PRO A 230 1.80 -11.73 -6.80
C PRO A 230 2.59 -12.89 -7.42
N LYS A 231 2.14 -14.13 -7.19
CA LYS A 231 2.72 -15.40 -7.68
C LYS A 231 4.10 -15.76 -7.13
N VAL A 232 4.60 -15.04 -6.12
CA VAL A 232 5.89 -15.36 -5.50
C VAL A 232 5.72 -16.35 -4.35
N MET A 233 4.63 -16.23 -3.59
CA MET A 233 4.37 -17.05 -2.41
C MET A 233 3.39 -18.17 -2.75
N LYS A 234 3.51 -19.29 -2.04
CA LYS A 234 2.58 -20.41 -2.20
C LYS A 234 1.37 -20.21 -1.29
N ALA A 235 0.17 -20.28 -1.85
CA ALA A 235 -1.05 -20.35 -1.06
C ALA A 235 -1.05 -21.63 -0.20
N PRO A 236 -1.48 -21.56 1.07
CA PRO A 236 -1.62 -22.73 1.91
C PRO A 236 -2.82 -23.57 1.46
N GLU A 237 -2.79 -24.86 1.77
CA GLU A 237 -3.96 -25.72 1.54
C GLU A 237 -5.11 -25.28 2.45
N PRO A 238 -6.35 -25.21 1.93
CA PRO A 238 -7.49 -24.77 2.70
C PRO A 238 -7.83 -25.80 3.78
N ASP A 239 -7.78 -25.37 5.04
CA ASP A 239 -8.19 -26.17 6.18
C ASP A 239 -9.56 -25.71 6.67
N LEU A 240 -10.58 -26.51 6.36
CA LEU A 240 -11.99 -26.25 6.72
C LEU A 240 -12.27 -26.47 8.22
N SER A 241 -11.33 -27.02 8.98
CA SER A 241 -11.50 -27.26 10.42
C SER A 241 -11.19 -26.03 11.28
N ARG A 242 -10.63 -24.97 10.70
CA ARG A 242 -10.27 -23.76 11.42
C ARG A 242 -11.49 -22.92 11.78
N VAL A 243 -11.51 -22.49 13.04
CA VAL A 243 -12.48 -21.53 13.57
C VAL A 243 -11.74 -20.21 13.75
N GLY A 244 -12.17 -19.19 13.02
CA GLY A 244 -11.66 -17.83 13.12
C GLY A 244 -12.71 -16.85 13.65
N GLU A 245 -12.27 -15.75 14.24
CA GLU A 245 -13.15 -14.70 14.76
C GLU A 245 -13.41 -13.63 13.69
N VAL A 246 -14.69 -13.40 13.36
CA VAL A 246 -15.08 -12.29 12.48
C VAL A 246 -15.40 -11.07 13.34
N ILE A 247 -14.59 -10.02 13.20
CA ILE A 247 -14.76 -8.76 13.93
C ILE A 247 -15.35 -7.74 12.96
N ARG A 248 -16.48 -7.14 13.34
CA ARG A 248 -17.13 -6.06 12.59
C ARG A 248 -16.96 -4.74 13.34
N PRO A 249 -15.90 -3.97 13.05
CA PRO A 249 -15.76 -2.64 13.62
C PRO A 249 -16.72 -1.67 12.93
N ASP A 250 -17.54 -0.98 13.73
CA ASP A 250 -18.27 0.20 13.27
C ASP A 250 -17.26 1.32 13.01
N ILE A 251 -17.21 1.79 11.76
CA ILE A 251 -16.28 2.81 11.29
C ILE A 251 -17.09 3.88 10.57
N ASP A 252 -16.78 5.14 10.87
CA ASP A 252 -17.36 6.26 10.15
C ASP A 252 -16.74 6.33 8.75
N ILE A 253 -17.59 6.17 7.74
CA ILE A 253 -17.22 6.32 6.34
C ILE A 253 -17.40 7.79 6.00
N PRO A 254 -16.31 8.53 5.69
CA PRO A 254 -16.45 9.91 5.27
C PRO A 254 -17.24 9.95 3.96
N GLY A 255 -18.39 10.62 3.99
CA GLY A 255 -19.29 10.75 2.84
C GLY A 255 -18.80 11.72 1.76
N ASP A 256 -17.72 12.45 2.01
CA ASP A 256 -17.18 13.47 1.10
C ASP A 256 -16.10 12.88 0.19
N VAL A 257 -16.53 11.97 -0.68
CA VAL A 257 -15.65 11.26 -1.60
C VAL A 257 -15.41 12.11 -2.84
N ARG A 258 -14.16 12.50 -3.08
CA ARG A 258 -13.80 13.34 -4.25
C ARG A 258 -13.85 12.56 -5.57
N ILE A 259 -13.64 11.25 -5.49
CA ILE A 259 -13.60 10.35 -6.64
C ILE A 259 -14.96 9.69 -6.82
N LYS A 260 -15.62 9.91 -7.97
CA LYS A 260 -16.84 9.21 -8.35
C LYS A 260 -16.56 8.23 -9.48
N VAL A 261 -16.80 6.95 -9.23
CA VAL A 261 -16.70 5.90 -10.25
C VAL A 261 -17.96 5.92 -11.09
N ILE A 262 -17.86 6.51 -12.29
CA ILE A 262 -18.97 6.66 -13.24
C ILE A 262 -19.31 5.30 -13.87
N GLU A 263 -18.29 4.61 -14.37
CA GLU A 263 -18.44 3.35 -15.09
C GLU A 263 -17.24 2.43 -14.80
N THR A 264 -17.50 1.14 -14.66
CA THR A 264 -16.46 0.11 -14.58
C THR A 264 -16.67 -0.79 -15.79
N VAL A 265 -15.83 -0.62 -16.80
CA VAL A 265 -15.89 -1.45 -18.01
C VAL A 265 -15.08 -2.71 -17.75
N SER A 266 -15.76 -3.79 -17.39
CA SER A 266 -15.18 -5.13 -17.38
C SER A 266 -15.21 -5.66 -18.81
N THR A 267 -14.10 -5.57 -19.53
CA THR A 267 -13.99 -6.28 -20.81
C THR A 267 -13.99 -7.78 -20.49
N LEU A 268 -15.12 -8.44 -20.76
CA LEU A 268 -15.20 -9.90 -20.83
C LEU A 268 -14.38 -10.34 -22.05
N CYS A 269 -13.06 -10.38 -21.90
CA CYS A 269 -12.26 -11.21 -22.76
C CYS A 269 -12.71 -12.64 -22.46
N GLU A 270 -13.42 -13.29 -23.40
CA GLU A 270 -13.77 -14.72 -23.36
C GLU A 270 -12.54 -15.65 -23.25
N LYS A 271 -11.33 -15.08 -23.17
CA LYS A 271 -10.08 -15.78 -22.99
C LYS A 271 -9.47 -15.38 -21.65
N VAL A 272 -9.05 -16.40 -20.91
CA VAL A 272 -8.37 -16.39 -19.61
C VAL A 272 -7.58 -15.09 -19.37
N SER A 273 -7.85 -14.42 -18.25
CA SER A 273 -7.06 -13.25 -17.83
C SER A 273 -5.58 -13.59 -17.84
N LEU A 274 -4.76 -12.81 -18.56
CA LEU A 274 -3.31 -13.01 -18.64
C LEU A 274 -2.65 -13.09 -17.27
N ALA A 275 -3.20 -12.39 -16.28
CA ALA A 275 -2.69 -12.40 -14.91
C ALA A 275 -3.00 -13.72 -14.18
N GLU A 276 -4.05 -14.44 -14.54
CA GLU A 276 -4.51 -15.67 -13.89
C GLU A 276 -4.09 -16.93 -14.64
N ALA A 277 -3.71 -16.79 -15.92
CA ALA A 277 -3.26 -17.92 -16.72
C ALA A 277 -1.95 -18.53 -16.20
N ASP A 278 -1.92 -19.85 -16.14
CA ASP A 278 -0.71 -20.64 -15.85
C ASP A 278 0.23 -20.69 -17.06
N ILE A 279 -0.35 -20.71 -18.26
CA ILE A 279 0.36 -20.78 -19.54
C ILE A 279 -0.02 -19.55 -20.37
N ILE A 280 0.98 -18.82 -20.86
CA ILE A 280 0.79 -17.66 -21.73
C ILE A 280 1.53 -17.92 -23.04
N VAL A 281 0.79 -17.91 -24.16
CA VAL A 281 1.36 -17.97 -25.49
C VAL A 281 1.39 -16.54 -26.05
N SER A 282 2.58 -15.97 -26.22
CA SER A 282 2.75 -14.56 -26.59
C SER A 282 3.20 -14.38 -28.03
N GLY A 283 2.50 -13.52 -28.77
CA GLY A 283 2.82 -13.13 -30.14
C GLY A 283 3.57 -11.80 -30.22
N GLY A 284 4.62 -11.75 -31.03
CA GLY A 284 5.41 -10.52 -31.25
C GLY A 284 5.37 -10.05 -32.70
N ARG A 285 6.08 -8.95 -32.97
CA ARG A 285 6.25 -8.41 -34.34
C ARG A 285 6.88 -9.40 -35.32
N GLY A 286 7.54 -10.45 -34.84
CA GLY A 286 8.06 -11.55 -35.65
C GLY A 286 7.00 -12.36 -36.40
N LEU A 287 5.71 -12.19 -36.08
CA LEU A 287 4.61 -12.84 -36.80
C LEU A 287 4.35 -12.22 -38.19
N GLY A 288 4.83 -11.00 -38.46
CA GLY A 288 4.77 -10.33 -39.77
C GLY A 288 3.38 -9.86 -40.20
N ASP A 289 2.36 -10.70 -40.04
CA ASP A 289 0.97 -10.44 -40.43
C ASP A 289 -0.01 -10.76 -39.29
N PRO A 290 -1.14 -10.02 -39.18
CA PRO A 290 -2.17 -10.26 -38.18
C PRO A 290 -2.87 -11.62 -38.33
N LYS A 291 -2.88 -12.20 -39.55
CA LYS A 291 -3.45 -13.53 -39.78
C LYS A 291 -2.68 -14.65 -39.08
N ASN A 292 -1.38 -14.46 -38.86
CA ASN A 292 -0.54 -15.44 -38.17
C ASN A 292 -0.79 -15.44 -36.66
N PHE A 293 -1.52 -14.45 -36.15
CA PHE A 293 -1.94 -14.43 -34.74
C PHE A 293 -2.92 -15.56 -34.42
N ALA A 294 -3.69 -16.04 -35.41
CA ALA A 294 -4.59 -17.19 -35.23
C ALA A 294 -3.85 -18.45 -34.75
N LEU A 295 -2.60 -18.66 -35.17
CA LEU A 295 -1.77 -19.80 -34.72
C LEU A 295 -1.41 -19.70 -33.24
N VAL A 296 -1.19 -18.48 -32.74
CA VAL A 296 -0.93 -18.20 -31.33
C VAL A 296 -2.18 -18.50 -30.50
N GLU A 297 -3.35 -18.12 -31.02
CA GLU A 297 -4.62 -18.40 -30.36
C GLU A 297 -4.97 -19.89 -30.34
N GLU A 298 -4.74 -20.61 -31.44
CA GLU A 298 -4.96 -22.06 -31.51
C GLU A 298 -4.06 -22.79 -30.51
N LEU A 299 -2.78 -22.42 -30.44
CA LEU A 299 -1.85 -23.01 -29.48
C LEU A 299 -2.26 -22.69 -28.04
N ALA A 300 -2.69 -21.46 -27.76
CA ALA A 300 -3.20 -21.07 -26.45
C ALA A 300 -4.44 -21.89 -26.06
N ASN A 301 -5.39 -22.08 -26.98
CA ASN A 301 -6.58 -22.87 -26.74
C ASN A 301 -6.27 -24.35 -26.45
N ILE A 302 -5.33 -24.96 -27.18
CA ILE A 302 -4.91 -26.35 -26.95
C ILE A 302 -4.25 -26.50 -25.56
N LEU A 303 -3.48 -25.50 -25.14
CA LEU A 303 -2.80 -25.51 -23.85
C LEU A 303 -3.70 -25.03 -22.70
N GLY A 304 -4.92 -24.55 -22.98
CA GLY A 304 -5.77 -23.89 -21.98
C GLY A 304 -5.16 -22.60 -21.42
N GLY A 305 -4.27 -21.97 -22.18
CA GLY A 305 -3.53 -20.76 -21.79
C GLY A 305 -4.14 -19.46 -22.29
N ALA A 306 -3.61 -18.34 -21.81
CA ALA A 306 -3.97 -17.01 -22.29
C ALA A 306 -3.09 -16.59 -23.47
N VAL A 307 -3.63 -15.71 -24.32
CA VAL A 307 -2.92 -15.12 -25.45
C VAL A 307 -2.31 -13.80 -25.03
N GLY A 308 -0.99 -13.67 -25.15
CA GLY A 308 -0.25 -12.43 -24.88
C GLY A 308 0.25 -11.77 -26.16
N ALA A 309 0.61 -10.49 -26.06
CA ALA A 309 1.20 -9.75 -27.16
C ALA A 309 2.28 -8.77 -26.69
N SER A 310 3.28 -8.51 -27.54
CA SER A 310 4.26 -7.46 -27.26
C SER A 310 3.72 -6.08 -27.62
N ARG A 311 4.28 -5.03 -27.00
CA ARG A 311 3.90 -3.63 -27.27
C ARG A 311 3.92 -3.27 -28.76
N ALA A 312 4.86 -3.82 -29.53
CA ALA A 312 4.95 -3.56 -30.97
C ALA A 312 3.74 -4.07 -31.77
N VAL A 313 3.06 -5.11 -31.29
CA VAL A 313 1.87 -5.70 -31.92
C VAL A 313 0.61 -4.91 -31.56
N VAL A 314 0.55 -4.43 -30.32
CA VAL A 314 -0.50 -3.53 -29.82
C VAL A 314 -0.43 -2.18 -30.53
N ASP A 315 0.77 -1.60 -30.62
CA ASP A 315 1.01 -0.33 -31.34
C ASP A 315 0.68 -0.47 -32.84
N ALA A 316 0.78 -1.68 -33.40
CA ALA A 316 0.39 -1.98 -34.79
C ALA A 316 -1.12 -2.26 -34.96
N GLY A 317 -1.90 -2.25 -33.87
CA GLY A 317 -3.36 -2.42 -33.88
C GLY A 317 -3.84 -3.85 -34.15
N TRP A 318 -2.99 -4.86 -33.97
CA TRP A 318 -3.39 -6.27 -34.22
C TRP A 318 -4.16 -6.87 -33.06
N VAL A 319 -3.89 -6.40 -31.83
CA VAL A 319 -4.51 -6.86 -30.60
C VAL A 319 -4.75 -5.70 -29.64
N ASP A 320 -5.73 -5.87 -28.77
CA ASP A 320 -6.08 -4.88 -27.75
C ASP A 320 -4.95 -4.71 -26.71
N TYR A 321 -4.91 -3.54 -26.07
CA TYR A 321 -3.96 -3.23 -25.01
C TYR A 321 -4.08 -4.19 -23.82
N SER A 322 -5.27 -4.75 -23.58
CA SER A 322 -5.48 -5.75 -22.53
C SER A 322 -4.59 -7.00 -22.67
N HIS A 323 -4.12 -7.30 -23.89
CA HIS A 323 -3.24 -8.44 -24.16
C HIS A 323 -1.75 -8.11 -24.07
N GLN A 324 -1.39 -6.85 -23.77
CA GLN A 324 0.01 -6.44 -23.73
C GLN A 324 0.74 -7.05 -22.52
N VAL A 325 1.89 -7.68 -22.80
CA VAL A 325 2.81 -8.19 -21.77
C VAL A 325 4.12 -7.40 -21.84
N GLY A 326 4.47 -6.69 -20.77
CA GLY A 326 5.71 -5.91 -20.65
C GLY A 326 5.72 -4.94 -19.50
#